data_AF-T1C3B2-F1
#
_entry.id   AF-T1C3B2-F1
#
_cell.length_a   1.000
_cell.length_b   1.000
_cell.length_c   1.000
_cell.angle_alpha   90.00
_cell.angle_beta   90.00
_cell.angle_gamma   90.00
#
_symmetry.space_group_name_H-M   'P 1'
#
loop_
_entity.id
_entity.type
_entity.pdbx_description
1 polymer ?
#
loop_
_entity_poly.entity_id
_entity_poly.type
_entity_poly.pdbx_seq_one_letter_code
_entity_poly.pdbx_strand_id
1 'polypeptide(L)'
;MAIAPQRLGIGLRRYFTTDDRHPYDAVVWDRRDARITNFRDGSVAFEQRGVEVPASWSLNATNILAQKYFRGTQGTEERESSLKQVVDRIVDTITTWGEEADYFVDAEEAETFRAELKYLLITQRAAFNS
;
A
#
# COMPACT_ATOMS: atom_id res chain seq x y z
N MET A 1 38.08 15.41 21.02
CA MET A 1 36.63 15.16 21.08
C MET A 1 36.11 15.37 19.67
N ALA A 2 35.95 14.29 18.89
CA ALA A 2 35.44 14.40 17.53
C ALA A 2 33.92 14.62 17.62
N ILE A 3 33.48 15.81 17.23
CA ILE A 3 32.05 16.09 17.04
C ILE A 3 31.66 15.26 15.81
N ALA A 4 30.87 14.20 16.04
CA ALA A 4 30.26 13.48 14.94
C ALA A 4 29.48 14.48 14.06
N PRO A 5 29.60 14.43 12.73
CA PRO A 5 28.85 15.35 11.88
C PRO A 5 27.36 15.15 12.19
N GLN A 6 26.63 16.25 12.31
CA GLN A 6 25.17 16.25 12.38
C GLN A 6 24.67 15.33 11.27
N ARG A 7 24.00 14.21 11.63
CA ARG A 7 23.45 13.27 10.65
C ARG A 7 22.59 14.08 9.69
N LEU A 8 22.93 14.04 8.40
CA LEU A 8 22.15 14.66 7.33
C LEU A 8 20.80 13.94 7.28
N GLY A 9 19.78 14.53 7.89
CA GLY A 9 18.41 14.09 7.71
C GLY A 9 17.98 14.27 6.24
N ILE A 10 17.04 13.45 5.79
CA ILE A 10 16.60 13.43 4.39
C ILE A 10 15.97 14.77 3.99
N GLY A 11 15.31 15.46 4.92
CA GLY A 11 14.63 16.73 4.67
C GLY A 11 13.35 16.58 3.85
N LEU A 12 12.59 15.51 4.08
CA LEU A 12 11.35 15.21 3.37
C LEU A 12 10.28 16.24 3.66
N ARG A 13 9.48 16.53 2.64
CA ARG A 13 8.35 17.45 2.70
C ARG A 13 7.17 16.83 1.97
N ARG A 14 5.97 17.15 2.41
CA ARG A 14 4.75 16.76 1.70
C ARG A 14 4.72 17.39 0.30
N TYR A 15 4.23 16.61 -0.66
CA TYR A 15 4.07 17.02 -2.05
C TYR A 15 2.68 16.62 -2.58
N PHE A 16 2.24 15.39 -2.35
CA PHE A 16 0.92 14.92 -2.77
C PHE A 16 -0.12 14.93 -1.65
N THR A 17 0.35 14.88 -0.40
CA THR A 17 -0.49 14.78 0.80
C THR A 17 -0.56 16.11 1.55
N THR A 18 -1.51 16.19 2.48
CA THR A 18 -1.71 17.34 3.39
C THR A 18 -1.90 16.81 4.81
N ASP A 19 -1.58 17.60 5.83
CA ASP A 19 -1.65 17.17 7.24
C ASP A 19 -3.08 16.92 7.75
N ASP A 20 -4.08 17.51 7.09
CA ASP A 20 -5.47 17.49 7.50
C ASP A 20 -6.27 16.30 6.96
N ARG A 21 -5.68 15.45 6.10
CA ARG A 21 -6.38 14.31 5.49
C ARG A 21 -5.52 13.06 5.41
N HIS A 22 -6.15 11.90 5.57
CA HIS A 22 -5.45 10.64 5.35
C HIS A 22 -5.23 10.42 3.84
N PRO A 23 -4.09 9.85 3.39
CA PRO A 23 -3.83 9.61 1.96
C PRO A 23 -4.93 8.83 1.24
N TYR A 24 -5.57 7.88 1.94
CA TYR A 24 -6.66 7.07 1.40
C TYR A 24 -7.92 7.88 1.07
N ASP A 25 -8.10 9.06 1.66
CA ASP A 25 -9.25 9.93 1.38
C ASP A 25 -9.08 10.71 0.07
N ALA A 26 -7.89 10.66 -0.54
CA ALA A 26 -7.60 11.33 -1.81
C ALA A 26 -8.10 10.56 -3.05
N VAL A 27 -8.64 9.34 -2.88
CA VAL A 27 -9.16 8.51 -3.98
C VAL A 27 -10.52 7.92 -3.64
N VAL A 28 -11.31 7.66 -4.67
CA VAL A 28 -12.59 6.95 -4.54
C VAL A 28 -12.31 5.45 -4.50
N TRP A 29 -12.90 4.76 -3.53
CA TRP A 29 -12.79 3.31 -3.34
C TRP A 29 -14.04 2.59 -3.84
N ASP A 30 -13.85 1.37 -4.33
CA ASP A 30 -14.91 0.49 -4.82
C ASP A 30 -14.67 -0.94 -4.34
N ARG A 31 -15.75 -1.72 -4.20
CA ARG A 31 -15.69 -3.14 -3.84
C ARG A 31 -16.08 -4.00 -5.04
N ARG A 32 -15.20 -4.93 -5.40
CA ARG A 32 -15.37 -5.79 -6.58
C ARG A 32 -15.04 -7.24 -6.26
N ASP A 33 -15.67 -8.14 -7.00
CA ASP A 33 -15.34 -9.56 -6.93
C ASP A 33 -14.17 -9.85 -7.88
N ALA A 34 -13.08 -10.34 -7.31
CA ALA A 34 -11.94 -10.83 -8.07
C ALA A 34 -12.22 -12.28 -8.47
N ARG A 35 -12.54 -12.51 -9.75
CA ARG A 35 -12.89 -13.83 -10.27
C ARG A 35 -12.12 -14.12 -11.55
N ILE A 36 -11.40 -15.23 -11.56
CA ILE A 36 -10.62 -15.72 -12.69
C ILE A 36 -11.21 -17.06 -13.10
N THR A 37 -11.66 -17.15 -14.35
CA THR A 37 -12.21 -18.37 -14.94
C THR A 37 -11.22 -18.98 -15.93
N ASN A 38 -11.18 -20.30 -16.00
CA ASN A 38 -10.46 -21.01 -17.03
C ASN A 38 -11.17 -20.83 -18.38
N PHE A 39 -10.46 -20.32 -19.38
CA PHE A 39 -11.02 -20.04 -20.70
C PHE A 39 -11.46 -21.30 -21.46
N ARG A 40 -10.94 -22.48 -21.10
CA ARG A 40 -11.20 -23.73 -21.81
C ARG A 40 -12.53 -24.37 -21.42
N ASP A 41 -12.87 -24.33 -20.13
CA ASP A 41 -14.02 -25.05 -19.56
C ASP A 41 -14.96 -24.15 -18.73
N GLY A 42 -14.63 -22.87 -18.55
CA GLY A 42 -15.43 -21.93 -17.77
C GLY A 42 -15.38 -22.13 -16.26
N SER A 43 -14.59 -23.10 -15.77
CA SER A 43 -14.43 -23.36 -14.34
C SER A 43 -13.78 -22.16 -13.63
N VAL A 44 -14.07 -21.99 -12.34
CA VAL A 44 -13.49 -20.90 -11.54
C VAL A 44 -12.13 -21.35 -11.03
N ALA A 45 -11.06 -20.71 -11.52
CA ALA A 45 -9.70 -20.98 -11.10
C ALA A 45 -9.33 -20.23 -9.81
N PHE A 46 -9.92 -19.06 -9.58
CA PHE A 46 -9.75 -18.26 -8.39
C PHE A 46 -10.97 -17.36 -8.18
N GLU A 47 -11.42 -17.23 -6.93
CA GLU A 47 -12.46 -16.25 -6.55
C GLU A 47 -12.15 -15.67 -5.17
N GLN A 48 -12.27 -14.35 -5.05
CA GLN A 48 -12.36 -13.64 -3.78
C GLN A 48 -13.33 -12.47 -3.93
N ARG A 49 -14.38 -12.44 -3.10
CA ARG A 49 -15.46 -11.46 -3.20
C ARG A 49 -15.23 -10.22 -2.36
N GLY A 50 -15.84 -9.10 -2.78
CA GLY A 50 -15.90 -7.87 -2.00
C GLY A 50 -14.54 -7.20 -1.76
N VAL A 51 -13.59 -7.41 -2.66
CA VAL A 51 -12.24 -6.84 -2.59
C VAL A 51 -12.29 -5.33 -2.78
N GLU A 52 -11.69 -4.58 -1.86
CA GLU A 52 -11.65 -3.11 -1.87
C GLU A 52 -10.40 -2.59 -2.60
N VAL A 53 -10.60 -1.82 -3.67
CA VAL A 53 -9.55 -1.20 -4.50
C VAL A 53 -9.95 0.21 -4.92
N PRO A 54 -9.02 1.05 -5.40
CA PRO A 54 -9.39 2.32 -6.01
C PRO A 54 -10.33 2.12 -7.19
N ALA A 55 -11.36 2.95 -7.31
CA ALA A 55 -12.38 2.85 -8.35
C ALA A 55 -11.79 2.95 -9.77
N SER A 56 -10.65 3.61 -9.93
CA SER A 56 -9.92 3.74 -11.19
C SER A 56 -9.22 2.46 -11.66
N TRP A 57 -9.05 1.46 -10.77
CA TRP A 57 -8.35 0.23 -11.13
C TRP A 57 -9.15 -0.62 -12.10
N SER A 58 -8.47 -1.33 -13.00
CA SER A 58 -9.11 -2.32 -13.88
C SER A 58 -9.48 -3.59 -13.11
N LEU A 59 -10.43 -4.36 -13.66
CA LEU A 59 -10.74 -5.69 -13.15
C LEU A 59 -9.51 -6.61 -13.18
N ASN A 60 -8.67 -6.50 -14.21
CA ASN A 60 -7.44 -7.28 -14.31
C ASN A 60 -6.45 -6.96 -13.16
N ALA A 61 -6.28 -5.68 -12.81
CA ALA A 61 -5.46 -5.27 -11.67
C ALA A 61 -6.04 -5.81 -10.35
N THR A 62 -7.36 -5.75 -10.18
CA THR A 62 -8.07 -6.30 -9.01
C THR A 62 -7.85 -7.80 -8.88
N ASN A 63 -7.96 -8.55 -9.98
CA ASN A 63 -7.73 -9.98 -10.04
C ASN A 63 -6.28 -10.34 -9.66
N ILE A 64 -5.30 -9.64 -10.22
CA ILE A 64 -3.87 -9.88 -9.94
C ILE A 64 -3.55 -9.56 -8.48
N LEU A 65 -4.03 -8.43 -7.94
CA LEU A 65 -3.88 -8.06 -6.53
C LEU A 65 -4.39 -9.17 -5.62
N ALA A 66 -5.65 -9.55 -5.81
CA ALA A 66 -6.31 -10.53 -4.96
C ALA A 66 -5.65 -11.91 -5.05
N GLN A 67 -5.23 -12.34 -6.24
CA GLN A 67 -4.64 -13.67 -6.41
C GLN A 67 -3.20 -13.75 -5.87
N LYS A 68 -2.38 -12.72 -6.09
CA LYS A 68 -0.93 -12.82 -5.87
C LYS A 68 -0.41 -12.10 -4.63
N TYR A 69 -1.07 -11.02 -4.19
CA TYR A 69 -0.48 -10.09 -3.22
C TYR A 69 -1.23 -10.03 -1.90
N PHE A 70 -2.51 -10.39 -1.88
CA PHE A 70 -3.25 -10.55 -0.62
C PHE A 70 -2.69 -11.72 0.19
N ARG A 71 -2.27 -11.40 1.42
CA ARG A 71 -1.83 -12.38 2.43
C ARG A 71 -3.02 -13.02 3.15
N GLY A 72 -2.76 -14.16 3.78
CA GLY A 72 -3.75 -14.95 4.51
C GLY A 72 -4.35 -16.07 3.65
N THR A 73 -4.92 -17.07 4.31
CA THR A 73 -5.54 -18.23 3.63
C THR A 73 -6.85 -17.79 2.99
N GLN A 74 -7.25 -18.34 1.83
CA GLN A 74 -8.56 -17.99 1.30
C GLN A 74 -9.69 -18.55 2.17
N GLY A 75 -10.75 -17.74 2.38
CA GLY A 75 -11.93 -18.14 3.14
C GLY A 75 -11.81 -17.97 4.66
N THR A 76 -10.69 -17.46 5.15
CA THR A 76 -10.44 -17.20 6.56
C THR A 76 -10.43 -15.71 6.87
N GLU A 77 -10.53 -15.36 8.15
CA GLU A 77 -10.58 -13.96 8.60
C GLU A 77 -9.25 -13.23 8.42
N GLU A 78 -8.12 -13.94 8.42
CA GLU A 78 -6.80 -13.31 8.21
C GLU A 78 -6.53 -12.91 6.75
N ARG A 79 -7.42 -13.27 5.82
CA ARG A 79 -7.27 -12.93 4.41
C ARG A 79 -7.40 -11.42 4.20
N GLU A 80 -6.36 -10.81 3.65
CA GLU A 80 -6.43 -9.44 3.16
C GLU A 80 -7.52 -9.34 2.09
N SER A 81 -8.34 -8.29 2.18
CA SER A 81 -9.47 -8.01 1.29
C SER A 81 -9.47 -6.58 0.78
N SER A 82 -8.47 -5.77 1.13
CA SER A 82 -8.32 -4.39 0.67
C SER A 82 -6.88 -4.09 0.26
N LEU A 83 -6.71 -3.30 -0.80
CA LEU A 83 -5.39 -2.75 -1.13
C LEU A 83 -4.82 -1.92 0.03
N LYS A 84 -5.66 -1.29 0.86
CA LYS A 84 -5.20 -0.54 2.05
C LYS A 84 -4.35 -1.40 2.97
N GLN A 85 -4.77 -2.65 3.21
CA GLN A 85 -4.04 -3.58 4.09
C GLN A 85 -2.67 -3.93 3.51
N VAL A 86 -2.58 -4.16 2.19
CA VAL A 86 -1.30 -4.41 1.51
C VAL A 86 -0.39 -3.20 1.62
N VAL A 87 -0.92 -2.00 1.36
CA VAL A 87 -0.17 -0.74 1.40
C VAL A 87 0.28 -0.44 2.83
N ASP A 88 -0.59 -0.52 3.83
CA ASP A 88 -0.25 -0.34 5.24
C ASP A 88 0.86 -1.30 5.65
N ARG A 89 0.72 -2.60 5.36
CA ARG A 89 1.75 -3.58 5.70
C ARG A 89 3.12 -3.24 5.11
N ILE A 90 3.18 -2.78 3.86
CA ILE A 90 4.44 -2.42 3.20
C ILE A 90 5.01 -1.13 3.78
N VAL A 91 4.20 -0.08 3.77
CA VAL A 91 4.66 1.27 4.11
C VAL A 91 5.00 1.37 5.59
N ASP A 92 4.21 0.75 6.46
CA ASP A 92 4.44 0.77 7.90
C ASP A 92 5.74 0.05 8.23
N THR A 93 6.00 -1.11 7.60
CA THR A 93 7.27 -1.84 7.78
C THR A 93 8.48 -1.00 7.38
N ILE A 94 8.42 -0.36 6.22
CA ILE A 94 9.53 0.47 5.72
C ILE A 94 9.72 1.71 6.60
N THR A 95 8.63 2.33 7.05
CA THR A 95 8.69 3.50 7.93
C THR A 95 9.33 3.12 9.26
N THR A 96 8.93 2.00 9.87
CA THR A 96 9.52 1.50 11.12
C THR A 96 11.01 1.21 10.97
N TRP A 97 11.45 0.58 9.87
CA TRP A 97 12.89 0.41 9.62
C TRP A 97 13.62 1.75 9.46
N GLY A 98 12.97 2.74 8.86
CA GLY A 98 13.48 4.11 8.76
C GLY A 98 13.68 4.76 10.13
N GLU A 99 12.72 4.60 11.02
CA GLU A 99 12.76 5.09 12.41
C GLU A 99 13.86 4.39 13.22
N GLU A 100 13.91 3.05 13.18
CA GLU A 100 14.90 2.23 13.89
C GLU A 100 16.35 2.51 13.46
N ALA A 101 16.54 2.95 12.22
CA ALA A 101 17.85 3.29 11.66
C ALA A 101 18.17 4.80 11.71
N ASP A 102 17.37 5.62 12.39
CA ASP A 102 17.53 7.07 12.52
C ASP A 102 17.61 7.81 11.17
N TYR A 103 16.81 7.41 10.16
CA TYR A 103 16.77 8.10 8.86
C TYR A 103 15.99 9.41 8.89
N PHE A 104 15.03 9.54 9.79
CA PHE A 104 14.16 10.71 9.90
C PHE A 104 14.68 11.71 10.93
N VAL A 105 14.55 13.00 10.63
CA VAL A 105 14.91 14.10 11.53
C VAL A 105 14.04 14.08 12.79
N ASP A 106 12.76 13.80 12.63
CA ASP A 106 11.77 13.70 13.70
C ASP A 106 10.57 12.82 13.27
N ALA A 107 9.59 12.71 14.17
CA ALA A 107 8.37 11.93 13.92
C ALA A 107 7.48 12.55 12.83
N GLU A 108 7.55 13.86 12.60
CA GLU A 108 6.77 14.54 11.58
C GLU A 108 7.29 14.19 10.18
N GLU A 109 8.61 14.11 10.03
CA GLU A 109 9.24 13.65 8.79
C GLU A 109 8.95 12.17 8.50
N ALA A 110 8.93 11.31 9.53
CA ALA A 110 8.55 9.91 9.40
C ALA A 110 7.10 9.75 8.93
N GLU A 111 6.16 10.52 9.51
CA GLU A 111 4.76 10.52 9.08
C GLU A 111 4.60 11.10 7.67
N THR A 112 5.37 12.13 7.32
CA THR A 112 5.41 12.67 5.95
C THR A 112 5.82 11.60 4.95
N PHE A 113 6.90 10.87 5.24
CA PHE A 113 7.35 9.75 4.41
C PHE A 113 6.26 8.68 4.26
N ARG A 114 5.68 8.25 5.38
CA ARG A 114 4.61 7.25 5.44
C ARG A 114 3.42 7.67 4.58
N ALA A 115 2.94 8.89 4.76
CA ALA A 115 1.77 9.40 4.05
C ALA A 115 2.01 9.54 2.53
N GLU A 116 3.15 10.12 2.13
CA GLU A 116 3.52 10.27 0.73
C GLU A 116 3.67 8.91 0.04
N LEU A 117 4.32 7.94 0.70
CA LEU A 117 4.49 6.61 0.12
C LEU A 117 3.14 5.87 -0.02
N LYS A 118 2.24 5.97 0.97
CA LYS A 118 0.87 5.44 0.85
C LYS A 118 0.15 6.04 -0.37
N TYR A 119 0.24 7.36 -0.55
CA TYR A 119 -0.37 8.05 -1.69
C TYR A 119 0.20 7.56 -3.03
N LEU A 120 1.52 7.44 -3.13
CA LEU A 120 2.18 6.97 -4.35
C LEU A 120 1.70 5.57 -4.76
N LEU A 121 1.54 4.67 -3.80
CA LEU A 121 1.12 3.29 -4.05
C LEU A 121 -0.36 3.19 -4.44
N ILE A 122 -1.27 3.83 -3.69
CA ILE A 122 -2.72 3.73 -4.00
C ILE A 122 -3.08 4.41 -5.32
N THR A 123 -2.27 5.37 -5.77
CA THR A 123 -2.46 6.07 -7.05
C THR A 123 -1.62 5.52 -8.19
N GLN A 124 -0.92 4.40 -7.99
CA GLN A 124 -0.07 3.73 -8.98
C GLN A 124 1.00 4.64 -9.60
N ARG A 125 1.52 5.61 -8.84
CA ARG A 125 2.67 6.44 -9.25
C ARG A 125 4.01 5.73 -9.05
N ALA A 126 4.03 4.72 -8.19
CA ALA A 126 5.14 3.82 -7.96
C ALA A 126 4.62 2.42 -7.61
N ALA A 127 5.47 1.40 -7.75
CA ALA A 127 5.22 0.05 -7.30
C ALA A 127 6.53 -0.60 -6.84
N PHE A 128 6.44 -1.48 -5.84
CA PHE A 128 7.56 -2.34 -5.46
C PHE A 128 7.64 -3.54 -6.40
N ASN A 129 8.84 -4.10 -6.54
CA ASN A 129 9.00 -5.39 -7.19
C ASN A 129 8.21 -6.47 -6.43
N SER A 130 7.71 -7.45 -7.18
CA SER A 130 6.96 -8.59 -6.63
C SER A 130 7.83 -9.50 -5.76
#